data_AF-A0A2E0QSW4-F1
#
_entry.id   AF-A0A2E0QSW4-F1
#
_cell.length_a   1.000
_cell.length_b   1.000
_cell.length_c   1.000
_cell.angle_alpha   90.00
_cell.angle_beta   90.00
_cell.angle_gamma   90.00
#
_symmetry.space_group_name_H-M   'P 1'
#
loop_
_entity.id
_entity.type
_entity.pdbx_description
1 polymer ?
#
loop_
_entity_poly.entity_id
_entity_poly.type
_entity_poly.pdbx_seq_one_letter_code
_entity_poly.pdbx_strand_id
1 'polypeptide(L)'
;MTKLPALTALLSVLSLPLVAQAEFSWEDTEGKYVDLKNDGRSVARYVYEGIDESTPERREETYKPFCHIYQWGSDDAFITKGPGGKFTHHRGIYYGFSKCSYTDADGETHKNIDTWHCRQAYEIHREFLKQEAGEDSASFTAAIDWIDNEGNVFVKEERTMTFSMEDKDLVVDFSSTLTPTVPSVKFDGDPQHAGFQFRANNDVNDKTAKQTYYIRPKSGVGKPGATINWSDKNDTEATRDLPWKGMCFTLDKDKYTVAYLDHPKNPKPARFSERDYGRFGSYFVADATPEEPLTVNYRLKIRKGEMTPEEIAALSEEFVK
;
A
#
# COMPACT_ATOMS: atom_id res chain seq x y z
N MET A 1 -24.94 -74.72 31.90
CA MET A 1 -25.19 -73.38 31.32
C MET A 1 -24.19 -72.41 31.94
N THR A 2 -23.04 -72.24 31.30
CA THR A 2 -21.91 -71.43 31.76
C THR A 2 -22.08 -70.01 31.22
N LYS A 3 -22.19 -69.01 32.10
CA LYS A 3 -22.28 -67.58 31.71
C LYS A 3 -20.88 -66.99 31.57
N LEU A 4 -20.58 -66.46 30.38
CA LEU A 4 -19.36 -65.72 30.05
C LEU A 4 -19.46 -64.27 30.59
N PRO A 5 -18.40 -63.66 31.15
CA PRO A 5 -18.43 -62.26 31.54
C PRO A 5 -18.21 -61.35 30.31
N ALA A 6 -19.05 -60.32 30.18
CA ALA A 6 -18.92 -59.30 29.15
C ALA A 6 -17.76 -58.36 29.48
N LEU A 7 -16.75 -58.35 28.62
CA LEU A 7 -15.62 -57.42 28.67
C LEU A 7 -16.10 -56.06 28.16
N THR A 8 -16.16 -55.06 29.04
CA THR A 8 -16.50 -53.69 28.65
C THR A 8 -15.22 -53.00 28.20
N ALA A 9 -15.06 -52.78 26.89
CA ALA A 9 -13.94 -52.03 26.34
C ALA A 9 -14.19 -50.52 26.54
N LEU A 10 -13.36 -49.87 27.36
CA LEU A 10 -13.28 -48.41 27.39
C LEU A 10 -12.62 -47.94 26.09
N LEU A 11 -13.39 -47.29 25.22
CA LEU A 11 -12.85 -46.54 24.09
C LEU A 11 -12.31 -45.20 24.62
N SER A 12 -11.00 -45.10 24.78
CA SER A 12 -10.31 -43.82 24.99
C SER A 12 -10.25 -43.06 23.65
N VAL A 13 -11.12 -42.06 23.48
CA VAL A 13 -11.05 -41.13 22.34
C VAL A 13 -9.88 -40.20 22.58
N LEU A 14 -8.76 -40.41 21.88
CA LEU A 14 -7.70 -39.41 21.80
C LEU A 14 -8.24 -38.22 21.01
N SER A 15 -8.55 -37.13 21.69
CA SER A 15 -8.75 -35.82 21.06
C SER A 15 -7.38 -35.34 20.56
N LEU A 16 -7.13 -35.50 19.27
CA LEU A 16 -6.04 -34.78 18.60
C LEU A 16 -6.32 -33.28 18.75
N PRO A 17 -5.36 -32.45 19.20
CA PRO A 17 -5.55 -31.02 19.18
C PRO A 17 -5.77 -30.59 17.73
N LEU A 18 -6.91 -29.96 17.47
CA LEU A 18 -7.13 -29.23 16.23
C LEU A 18 -6.08 -28.12 16.24
N VAL A 19 -5.05 -28.23 15.43
CA VAL A 19 -4.20 -27.08 15.12
C VAL A 19 -5.13 -26.16 14.35
N ALA A 20 -5.65 -25.11 15.01
CA ALA A 20 -6.32 -24.03 14.31
C ALA A 20 -5.30 -23.48 13.31
N GLN A 21 -5.55 -23.75 12.04
CA GLN A 21 -4.73 -23.27 10.95
C GLN A 21 -5.05 -21.78 10.79
N ALA A 22 -4.02 -20.97 10.54
CA ALA A 22 -4.20 -19.53 10.48
C ALA A 22 -5.21 -19.17 9.40
N GLU A 23 -6.25 -18.41 9.74
CA GLU A 23 -7.32 -18.04 8.80
C GLU A 23 -7.46 -16.51 8.74
N PHE A 24 -7.32 -15.98 7.52
CA PHE A 24 -7.62 -14.58 7.27
C PHE A 24 -9.14 -14.35 7.30
N SER A 25 -9.55 -13.16 7.75
CA SER A 25 -10.95 -12.75 7.73
C SER A 25 -11.10 -11.24 7.59
N TRP A 26 -12.21 -10.81 7.00
CA TRP A 26 -12.56 -9.40 6.85
C TRP A 26 -13.64 -9.01 7.86
N GLU A 27 -13.42 -7.89 8.55
CA GLU A 27 -14.39 -7.25 9.42
C GLU A 27 -14.70 -5.85 8.88
N ASP A 28 -15.89 -5.68 8.31
CA ASP A 28 -16.27 -4.42 7.66
C ASP A 28 -17.02 -3.47 8.60
N THR A 29 -16.58 -2.21 8.60
CA THR A 29 -17.37 -1.08 9.11
C THR A 29 -17.88 -0.31 7.91
N GLU A 30 -19.09 -0.68 7.47
CA GLU A 30 -19.71 -0.24 6.22
C GLU A 30 -19.57 1.27 6.01
N GLY A 31 -19.08 1.64 4.83
CA GLY A 31 -18.92 3.03 4.40
C GLY A 31 -17.77 3.78 5.06
N LYS A 32 -16.90 3.10 5.83
CA LYS A 32 -15.75 3.73 6.49
C LYS A 32 -14.44 3.01 6.22
N TYR A 33 -14.35 1.75 6.61
CA TYR A 33 -13.14 0.95 6.47
C TYR A 33 -13.43 -0.53 6.64
N VAL A 34 -12.57 -1.38 6.08
CA VAL A 34 -12.55 -2.82 6.33
C VAL A 34 -11.25 -3.21 6.99
N ASP A 35 -11.33 -3.98 8.06
CA ASP A 35 -10.19 -4.56 8.77
C ASP A 35 -9.90 -5.97 8.29
N LEU A 36 -8.62 -6.24 8.02
CA LEU A 36 -8.09 -7.58 7.82
C LEU A 36 -7.61 -8.14 9.15
N LYS A 37 -8.09 -9.32 9.49
CA LYS A 37 -7.58 -10.15 10.60
C LYS A 37 -6.84 -11.36 10.04
N ASN A 38 -5.87 -11.85 10.81
CA ASN A 38 -5.30 -13.19 10.66
C ASN A 38 -5.21 -13.81 12.06
N ASP A 39 -5.84 -14.97 12.27
CA ASP A 39 -5.98 -15.57 13.60
C ASP A 39 -6.61 -14.62 14.64
N GLY A 40 -7.58 -13.83 14.19
CA GLY A 40 -8.24 -12.79 15.01
C GLY A 40 -7.35 -11.59 15.35
N ARG A 41 -6.09 -11.54 14.90
CA ARG A 41 -5.17 -10.40 15.10
C ARG A 41 -5.30 -9.41 13.97
N SER A 42 -5.30 -8.13 14.29
CA SER A 42 -5.33 -7.05 13.31
C SER A 42 -4.07 -7.02 12.42
N VAL A 43 -4.25 -6.98 11.10
CA VAL A 43 -3.17 -6.99 10.09
C VAL A 43 -3.15 -5.69 9.29
N ALA A 44 -4.26 -5.36 8.63
CA ALA A 44 -4.39 -4.19 7.79
C ALA A 44 -5.77 -3.55 7.94
N ARG A 45 -5.89 -2.27 7.59
CA ARG A 45 -7.16 -1.56 7.48
C ARG A 45 -7.20 -0.81 6.16
N TYR A 46 -8.14 -1.13 5.28
CA TYR A 46 -8.39 -0.31 4.10
C TYR A 46 -9.46 0.72 4.42
N VAL A 47 -9.08 1.99 4.40
CA VAL A 47 -9.99 3.13 4.65
C VAL A 47 -10.60 3.56 3.33
N TYR A 48 -11.92 3.63 3.28
CA TYR A 48 -12.67 3.88 2.06
C TYR A 48 -13.88 4.81 2.26
N GLU A 49 -13.92 5.55 3.38
CA GLU A 49 -14.98 6.52 3.66
C GLU A 49 -15.16 7.49 2.47
N GLY A 50 -16.42 7.67 2.05
CA GLY A 50 -16.77 8.57 0.95
C GLY A 50 -16.47 10.03 1.32
N ILE A 51 -16.29 10.88 0.30
CA ILE A 51 -15.98 12.29 0.49
C ILE A 51 -17.01 12.97 1.41
N ASP A 52 -16.52 13.65 2.45
CA ASP A 52 -17.31 14.42 3.40
C ASP A 52 -16.85 15.88 3.37
N GLU A 53 -17.61 16.73 2.68
CA GLU A 53 -17.28 18.16 2.52
C GLU A 53 -17.93 19.05 3.61
N SER A 54 -18.42 18.45 4.70
CA SER A 54 -19.07 19.22 5.79
C SER A 54 -18.12 20.20 6.46
N THR A 55 -16.83 19.87 6.56
CA THR A 55 -15.76 20.77 7.02
C THR A 55 -14.45 20.51 6.24
N PRO A 56 -13.49 21.46 6.23
CA PRO A 56 -12.16 21.22 5.66
C PRO A 56 -11.43 20.02 6.26
N GLU A 57 -11.61 19.77 7.56
CA GLU A 57 -10.99 18.64 8.29
C GLU A 57 -11.61 17.31 7.85
N ARG A 58 -12.94 17.22 7.76
CA ARG A 58 -13.61 16.01 7.26
C ARG A 58 -13.28 15.72 5.81
N ARG A 59 -13.18 16.77 5.00
CA ARG A 59 -12.75 16.64 3.61
C ARG A 59 -11.32 16.12 3.55
N GLU A 60 -10.44 16.65 4.40
CA GLU A 60 -9.10 16.14 4.52
C GLU A 60 -9.14 14.65 4.86
N GLU A 61 -9.89 14.22 5.86
CA GLU A 61 -9.94 12.82 6.31
C GLU A 61 -10.42 11.84 5.22
N THR A 62 -11.28 12.27 4.30
CA THR A 62 -12.06 11.40 3.40
C THR A 62 -11.75 11.52 1.90
N TYR A 63 -10.83 12.40 1.47
CA TYR A 63 -10.61 12.67 0.04
C TYR A 63 -9.95 11.56 -0.80
N LYS A 64 -9.53 10.46 -0.18
CA LYS A 64 -8.93 9.32 -0.89
C LYS A 64 -8.94 8.06 -0.05
N PRO A 65 -9.06 6.89 -0.68
CA PRO A 65 -8.81 5.62 -0.01
C PRO A 65 -7.32 5.37 0.18
N PHE A 66 -6.96 4.72 1.27
CA PHE A 66 -5.59 4.31 1.56
C PHE A 66 -5.60 3.09 2.49
N CYS A 67 -4.47 2.38 2.55
CA CYS A 67 -4.35 1.19 3.39
C CYS A 67 -3.38 1.43 4.56
N HIS A 68 -3.84 1.11 5.75
CA HIS A 68 -3.10 1.05 6.99
C HIS A 68 -2.59 -0.36 7.25
N ILE A 69 -1.43 -0.45 7.89
CA ILE A 69 -0.86 -1.68 8.46
C ILE A 69 -0.82 -1.52 9.98
N TYR A 70 -1.42 -2.47 10.69
CA TYR A 70 -1.43 -2.49 12.15
C TYR A 70 -0.03 -2.75 12.68
N GLN A 71 0.24 -2.22 13.87
CA GLN A 71 1.40 -2.59 14.65
C GLN A 71 1.22 -4.02 15.15
N TRP A 72 2.24 -4.87 14.95
CA TRP A 72 2.20 -6.27 15.38
C TRP A 72 1.76 -6.41 16.84
N GLY A 73 0.64 -7.10 17.04
CA GLY A 73 0.07 -7.38 18.37
C GLY A 73 -0.76 -6.24 18.96
N SER A 74 -1.13 -5.23 18.18
CA SER A 74 -2.06 -4.16 18.57
C SER A 74 -3.32 -4.21 17.71
N ASP A 75 -4.44 -3.79 18.28
CA ASP A 75 -5.74 -3.65 17.61
C ASP A 75 -6.14 -2.18 17.38
N ASP A 76 -5.28 -1.23 17.76
CA ASP A 76 -5.58 0.20 17.76
C ASP A 76 -4.41 1.10 17.32
N ALA A 77 -3.21 0.54 17.10
CA ALA A 77 -2.03 1.25 16.66
C ALA A 77 -1.57 0.76 15.27
N PHE A 78 -1.02 1.68 14.49
CA PHE A 78 -0.58 1.44 13.12
C PHE A 78 0.90 1.78 12.95
N ILE A 79 1.63 1.01 12.15
CA ILE A 79 2.99 1.39 11.71
C ILE A 79 2.97 2.46 10.61
N THR A 80 1.78 2.77 10.10
CA THR A 80 1.48 3.64 8.97
C THR A 80 0.70 4.87 9.42
N LYS A 81 0.84 5.98 8.71
CA LYS A 81 0.18 7.25 9.09
C LYS A 81 -1.22 7.37 8.47
N GLY A 82 -2.19 7.85 9.24
CA GLY A 82 -3.55 8.20 8.78
C GLY A 82 -3.70 9.69 8.46
N PRO A 83 -4.91 10.26 8.57
CA PRO A 83 -5.16 11.70 8.46
C PRO A 83 -4.39 12.55 9.49
N GLY A 84 -4.31 13.87 9.26
CA GLY A 84 -3.58 14.80 10.13
C GLY A 84 -2.05 14.67 10.07
N GLY A 85 -1.35 15.15 11.10
CA GLY A 85 0.12 15.08 11.20
C GLY A 85 0.89 15.87 10.14
N LYS A 86 2.19 15.59 9.98
CA LYS A 86 3.03 16.28 9.00
C LYS A 86 2.82 15.75 7.58
N PHE A 87 2.51 16.66 6.67
CA PHE A 87 2.09 16.39 5.28
C PHE A 87 0.85 15.50 5.26
N THR A 88 -0.31 16.12 5.43
CA THR A 88 -1.57 15.43 5.70
C THR A 88 -2.04 14.50 4.57
N HIS A 89 -1.56 14.75 3.34
CA HIS A 89 -1.83 13.95 2.14
C HIS A 89 -0.95 12.71 1.96
N HIS A 90 0.10 12.53 2.76
CA HIS A 90 0.84 11.27 2.80
C HIS A 90 0.20 10.33 3.83
N ARG A 91 -0.33 9.18 3.39
CA ARG A 91 -1.17 8.28 4.22
C ARG A 91 -0.95 6.81 3.90
N GLY A 92 -0.46 6.06 4.88
CA GLY A 92 -0.23 4.61 4.79
C GLY A 92 0.34 4.15 3.47
N ILE A 93 -0.34 3.21 2.82
CA ILE A 93 -0.07 2.75 1.45
C ILE A 93 -1.09 3.43 0.54
N TYR A 94 -0.61 4.23 -0.41
CA TYR A 94 -1.44 5.09 -1.24
C TYR A 94 -0.85 5.29 -2.64
N TYR A 95 -1.71 5.68 -3.56
CA TYR A 95 -1.41 5.89 -4.96
C TYR A 95 -2.09 7.18 -5.43
N GLY A 96 -1.51 7.87 -6.42
CA GLY A 96 -2.07 9.12 -6.94
C GLY A 96 -1.02 9.98 -7.65
N PHE A 97 -1.45 11.11 -8.22
CA PHE A 97 -0.60 11.98 -9.03
C PHE A 97 -0.98 13.45 -8.83
N SER A 98 0.02 14.33 -8.76
CA SER A 98 -0.21 15.76 -8.55
C SER A 98 -0.45 16.58 -9.82
N LYS A 99 -0.18 16.01 -10.99
CA LYS A 99 -0.22 16.74 -12.28
C LYS A 99 -0.86 15.93 -13.39
N CYS A 100 -2.01 15.32 -13.12
CA CYS A 100 -2.79 14.73 -14.20
C CYS A 100 -3.26 15.81 -15.18
N SER A 101 -3.35 15.44 -16.45
CA SER A 101 -3.99 16.24 -17.50
C SER A 101 -4.69 15.33 -18.49
N TYR A 102 -5.80 15.78 -19.07
CA TYR A 102 -6.53 15.01 -20.07
C TYR A 102 -7.13 15.91 -21.14
N THR A 103 -7.47 15.33 -22.29
CA THR A 103 -8.29 15.98 -23.30
C THR A 103 -9.67 15.33 -23.27
N ASP A 104 -10.72 16.13 -23.14
CA ASP A 104 -12.09 15.64 -23.15
C ASP A 104 -12.61 15.35 -24.58
N ALA A 105 -13.87 14.92 -24.67
CA ALA A 105 -14.49 14.57 -25.95
C ALA A 105 -14.70 15.77 -26.89
N ASP A 106 -14.78 16.99 -26.34
CA ASP A 106 -14.93 18.23 -27.11
C ASP A 106 -13.56 18.79 -27.56
N GLY A 107 -12.47 18.16 -27.13
CA GLY A 107 -11.10 18.53 -27.47
C GLY A 107 -10.50 19.58 -26.54
N GLU A 108 -11.16 19.91 -25.43
CA GLU A 108 -10.62 20.81 -24.41
C GLU A 108 -9.59 20.07 -23.53
N THR A 109 -8.47 20.74 -23.25
CA THR A 109 -7.40 20.19 -22.42
C THR A 109 -7.50 20.69 -20.99
N HIS A 110 -7.73 19.75 -20.07
CA HIS A 110 -7.75 19.96 -18.63
C HIS A 110 -6.37 19.65 -18.04
N LYS A 111 -5.83 20.54 -17.20
CA LYS A 111 -4.47 20.42 -16.66
C LYS A 111 -4.45 20.60 -15.14
N ASN A 112 -3.41 20.05 -14.51
CA ASN A 112 -3.16 20.15 -13.08
C ASN A 112 -4.30 19.56 -12.22
N ILE A 113 -4.83 18.43 -12.66
CA ILE A 113 -5.75 17.64 -11.85
C ILE A 113 -4.90 16.92 -10.79
N ASP A 114 -5.05 17.33 -9.54
CA ASP A 114 -4.19 16.93 -8.42
C ASP A 114 -4.90 15.93 -7.52
N THR A 115 -4.81 14.65 -7.90
CA THR A 115 -5.28 13.53 -7.06
C THR A 115 -4.27 13.17 -5.99
N TRP A 116 -3.14 13.87 -5.84
CA TRP A 116 -2.18 13.61 -4.76
C TRP A 116 -2.53 14.38 -3.49
N HIS A 117 -2.58 15.70 -3.59
CA HIS A 117 -2.93 16.59 -2.47
C HIS A 117 -4.44 16.67 -2.26
N CYS A 118 -5.22 16.34 -3.29
CA CYS A 118 -6.68 16.31 -3.28
C CYS A 118 -7.32 17.59 -2.75
N ARG A 119 -6.83 18.76 -3.16
CA ARG A 119 -7.42 20.05 -2.74
C ARG A 119 -8.78 20.31 -3.38
N GLN A 120 -8.97 19.85 -4.62
CA GLN A 120 -10.19 19.99 -5.40
C GLN A 120 -10.58 18.64 -6.00
N ALA A 121 -9.69 18.05 -6.81
CA ALA A 121 -9.78 16.64 -7.22
C ALA A 121 -9.68 15.69 -6.01
N TYR A 122 -10.16 14.46 -6.17
CA TYR A 122 -10.17 13.43 -5.12
C TYR A 122 -10.39 12.02 -5.69
N GLU A 123 -10.26 11.01 -4.85
CA GLU A 123 -10.49 9.60 -5.19
C GLU A 123 -11.62 9.05 -4.32
N ILE A 124 -12.58 8.32 -4.90
CA ILE A 124 -13.69 7.70 -4.17
C ILE A 124 -13.71 6.21 -4.41
N HIS A 125 -13.65 5.42 -3.36
CA HIS A 125 -14.07 4.02 -3.40
C HIS A 125 -15.58 3.92 -3.67
N ARG A 126 -15.96 3.12 -4.67
CA ARG A 126 -17.35 2.88 -5.03
C ARG A 126 -17.89 1.59 -4.43
N GLU A 127 -17.15 0.51 -4.63
CA GLU A 127 -17.53 -0.82 -4.15
C GLU A 127 -16.32 -1.77 -4.16
N PHE A 128 -16.45 -2.87 -3.43
CA PHE A 128 -15.59 -4.04 -3.61
C PHE A 128 -16.15 -4.89 -4.75
N LEU A 129 -15.41 -4.95 -5.86
CA LEU A 129 -15.69 -5.86 -6.98
C LEU A 129 -15.42 -7.32 -6.60
N LYS A 130 -14.47 -7.53 -5.68
CA LYS A 130 -14.09 -8.84 -5.15
C LYS A 130 -13.59 -8.68 -3.73
N GLN A 131 -13.89 -9.65 -2.87
CA GLN A 131 -13.31 -9.77 -1.54
C GLN A 131 -13.21 -11.25 -1.19
N GLU A 132 -12.02 -11.71 -0.84
CA GLU A 132 -11.70 -13.10 -0.53
C GLU A 132 -10.83 -13.17 0.72
N ALA A 133 -11.04 -14.18 1.53
CA ALA A 133 -10.16 -14.54 2.64
C ALA A 133 -10.12 -16.06 2.76
N GLY A 134 -8.95 -16.60 3.08
CA GLY A 134 -8.73 -18.02 3.29
C GLY A 134 -7.52 -18.26 4.18
N GLU A 135 -6.98 -19.47 4.14
CA GLU A 135 -5.87 -19.87 5.02
C GLU A 135 -4.56 -19.15 4.68
N ASP A 136 -4.18 -19.10 3.41
CA ASP A 136 -2.86 -18.60 3.00
C ASP A 136 -2.82 -17.10 2.70
N SER A 137 -3.98 -16.53 2.30
CA SER A 137 -4.06 -15.12 1.91
C SER A 137 -5.48 -14.58 1.98
N ALA A 138 -5.58 -13.25 1.93
CA ALA A 138 -6.81 -12.52 1.69
C ALA A 138 -6.59 -11.43 0.64
N SER A 139 -7.61 -11.12 -0.13
CA SER A 139 -7.55 -10.05 -1.12
C SER A 139 -8.85 -9.28 -1.21
N PHE A 140 -8.75 -8.06 -1.73
CA PHE A 140 -9.90 -7.35 -2.26
C PHE A 140 -9.54 -6.67 -3.58
N THR A 141 -10.54 -6.45 -4.42
CA THR A 141 -10.48 -5.55 -5.58
C THR A 141 -11.51 -4.45 -5.37
N ALA A 142 -11.06 -3.21 -5.29
CA ALA A 142 -11.89 -2.02 -5.15
C ALA A 142 -12.06 -1.30 -6.49
N ALA A 143 -13.30 -0.93 -6.82
CA ALA A 143 -13.57 0.06 -7.86
C ALA A 143 -13.42 1.46 -7.24
N ILE A 144 -12.58 2.30 -7.84
CA ILE A 144 -12.29 3.65 -7.35
C ILE A 144 -12.47 4.63 -8.52
N ASP A 145 -13.25 5.69 -8.30
CA ASP A 145 -13.33 6.79 -9.26
C ASP A 145 -12.33 7.89 -8.90
N TRP A 146 -11.64 8.41 -9.91
CA TRP A 146 -10.83 9.62 -9.79
C TRP A 146 -11.64 10.79 -10.32
N ILE A 147 -11.87 11.75 -9.44
CA ILE A 147 -12.74 12.90 -9.69
C ILE A 147 -11.87 14.14 -9.93
N ASP A 148 -12.19 14.88 -10.99
CA ASP A 148 -11.50 16.12 -11.35
C ASP A 148 -11.92 17.31 -10.44
N ASN A 149 -11.49 18.51 -10.81
CA ASN A 149 -11.77 19.72 -10.04
C ASN A 149 -13.23 20.21 -10.18
N GLU A 150 -13.99 19.68 -11.12
CA GLU A 150 -15.38 20.04 -11.44
C GLU A 150 -16.39 18.99 -10.99
N GLY A 151 -15.92 17.84 -10.50
CA GLY A 151 -16.76 16.74 -10.04
C GLY A 151 -16.97 15.63 -11.06
N ASN A 152 -16.27 15.65 -12.21
CA ASN A 152 -16.39 14.62 -13.23
C ASN A 152 -15.42 13.45 -12.96
N VAL A 153 -15.88 12.23 -13.22
CA VAL A 153 -15.01 11.06 -13.25
C VAL A 153 -14.17 11.12 -14.54
N PHE A 154 -12.85 11.21 -14.42
CA PHE A 154 -11.93 11.21 -15.57
C PHE A 154 -11.13 9.90 -15.70
N VAL A 155 -11.05 9.11 -14.61
CA VAL A 155 -10.43 7.77 -14.58
C VAL A 155 -11.25 6.87 -13.67
N LYS A 156 -11.42 5.62 -14.09
CA LYS A 156 -11.87 4.49 -13.25
C LYS A 156 -10.68 3.61 -12.92
N GLU A 157 -10.49 3.32 -11.64
CA GLU A 157 -9.43 2.46 -11.13
C GLU A 157 -10.00 1.14 -10.62
N GLU A 158 -9.37 0.04 -11.00
CA GLU A 158 -9.51 -1.26 -10.32
C GLU A 158 -8.24 -1.51 -9.50
N ARG A 159 -8.36 -1.37 -8.18
CA ARG A 159 -7.25 -1.54 -7.24
C ARG A 159 -7.38 -2.87 -6.52
N THR A 160 -6.42 -3.76 -6.73
CA THR A 160 -6.34 -5.04 -6.00
C THR A 160 -5.23 -4.98 -4.96
N MET A 161 -5.55 -5.36 -3.72
CA MET A 161 -4.56 -5.61 -2.67
C MET A 161 -4.70 -7.04 -2.18
N THR A 162 -3.59 -7.78 -2.17
CA THR A 162 -3.52 -9.14 -1.64
C THR A 162 -2.54 -9.18 -0.48
N PHE A 163 -2.94 -9.83 0.60
CA PHE A 163 -2.22 -9.92 1.85
C PHE A 163 -1.95 -11.38 2.16
N SER A 164 -0.71 -11.70 2.52
CA SER A 164 -0.32 -13.03 2.99
C SER A 164 0.75 -12.90 4.08
N MET A 165 0.92 -13.96 4.87
CA MET A 165 2.02 -14.06 5.82
C MET A 165 3.06 -15.05 5.30
N GLU A 166 4.32 -14.61 5.25
CA GLU A 166 5.45 -15.49 4.95
C GLU A 166 6.38 -15.50 6.18
N ASP A 167 6.35 -16.60 6.92
CA ASP A 167 6.90 -16.72 8.27
C ASP A 167 6.36 -15.63 9.22
N LYS A 168 7.15 -14.58 9.44
CA LYS A 168 6.85 -13.46 10.33
C LYS A 168 6.60 -12.14 9.58
N ASP A 169 6.79 -12.15 8.25
CA ASP A 169 6.71 -10.97 7.41
C ASP A 169 5.31 -10.90 6.78
N LEU A 170 4.75 -9.70 6.76
CA LEU A 170 3.53 -9.42 6.01
C LEU A 170 3.91 -9.09 4.57
N VAL A 171 3.30 -9.79 3.61
CA VAL A 171 3.40 -9.47 2.19
C VAL A 171 2.12 -8.74 1.77
N VAL A 172 2.30 -7.63 1.05
CA VAL A 172 1.21 -6.84 0.47
C VAL A 172 1.50 -6.67 -1.01
N ASP A 173 0.80 -7.44 -1.84
CA ASP A 173 0.78 -7.21 -3.28
C ASP A 173 -0.23 -6.12 -3.61
N PHE A 174 0.17 -5.21 -4.48
CA PHE A 174 -0.64 -4.11 -4.97
C PHE A 174 -0.66 -4.16 -6.50
N SER A 175 -1.85 -4.18 -7.07
CA SER A 175 -2.08 -3.98 -8.49
C SER A 175 -3.12 -2.88 -8.68
N SER A 176 -2.92 -2.03 -9.68
CA SER A 176 -3.88 -0.99 -10.03
C SER A 176 -3.94 -0.84 -11.54
N THR A 177 -5.16 -0.86 -12.09
CA THR A 177 -5.44 -0.53 -13.48
C THR A 177 -6.23 0.76 -13.55
N LEU A 178 -5.66 1.80 -14.16
CA LEU A 178 -6.30 3.09 -14.39
C LEU A 178 -6.82 3.16 -15.82
N THR A 179 -8.14 3.16 -15.98
CA THR A 179 -8.84 3.26 -17.25
C THR A 179 -9.48 4.65 -17.39
N PRO A 180 -8.99 5.51 -18.29
CA PRO A 180 -9.63 6.77 -18.61
C PRO A 180 -11.09 6.63 -19.01
N THR A 181 -11.94 7.56 -18.58
CA THR A 181 -13.31 7.76 -19.09
C THR A 181 -13.37 8.83 -20.18
N VAL A 182 -12.24 9.49 -20.41
CA VAL A 182 -11.98 10.53 -21.41
C VAL A 182 -11.00 9.99 -22.47
N PRO A 183 -10.91 10.60 -23.67
CA PRO A 183 -10.07 10.12 -24.77
C PRO A 183 -8.61 9.80 -24.40
N SER A 184 -7.99 10.61 -23.57
CA SER A 184 -6.64 10.33 -23.07
C SER A 184 -6.33 11.04 -21.76
N VAL A 185 -5.52 10.41 -20.91
CA VAL A 185 -5.02 10.98 -19.66
C VAL A 185 -3.51 10.82 -19.64
N LYS A 186 -2.82 11.90 -19.27
CA LYS A 186 -1.42 11.88 -18.87
C LYS A 186 -1.32 11.93 -17.36
N PHE A 187 -0.69 10.92 -16.78
CA PHE A 187 -0.33 10.84 -15.36
C PHE A 187 1.09 11.37 -15.15
N ASP A 188 1.25 12.40 -14.32
CA ASP A 188 2.52 13.06 -14.05
C ASP A 188 2.54 13.64 -12.63
N GLY A 189 3.69 14.12 -12.18
CA GLY A 189 3.85 14.77 -10.89
C GLY A 189 5.29 15.21 -10.65
N ASP A 190 5.83 14.80 -9.51
CA ASP A 190 7.23 14.96 -9.16
C ASP A 190 7.63 13.86 -8.18
N PRO A 191 8.94 13.67 -7.86
CA PRO A 191 9.40 12.59 -6.98
C PRO A 191 8.70 12.52 -5.63
N GLN A 192 8.19 13.65 -5.15
CA GLN A 192 7.58 13.76 -3.84
C GLN A 192 6.06 13.62 -3.88
N HIS A 193 5.45 13.79 -5.05
CA HIS A 193 4.01 13.96 -5.21
C HIS A 193 3.42 13.17 -6.40
N ALA A 194 3.84 11.92 -6.59
CA ALA A 194 3.22 10.99 -7.53
C ALA A 194 3.62 9.52 -7.27
N GLY A 195 2.83 8.61 -7.84
CA GLY A 195 3.09 7.18 -7.88
C GLY A 195 2.67 6.43 -6.61
N PHE A 196 3.15 5.19 -6.48
CA PHE A 196 2.83 4.32 -5.35
C PHE A 196 3.80 4.57 -4.20
N GLN A 197 3.27 4.78 -2.98
CA GLN A 197 4.08 5.18 -1.84
C GLN A 197 3.67 4.48 -0.56
N PHE A 198 4.66 4.39 0.33
CA PHE A 198 4.47 4.03 1.73
C PHE A 198 4.80 5.22 2.64
N ARG A 199 3.96 5.45 3.66
CA ARG A 199 4.12 6.45 4.71
C ARG A 199 4.01 5.79 6.09
N ALA A 200 5.13 5.72 6.79
CA ALA A 200 5.21 5.31 8.19
C ALA A 200 4.45 6.27 9.12
N ASN A 201 4.08 5.79 10.30
CA ASN A 201 3.37 6.52 11.35
C ASN A 201 3.97 7.91 11.60
N ASN A 202 3.13 8.89 11.94
CA ASN A 202 3.57 10.27 12.17
C ASN A 202 4.61 10.39 13.30
N ASP A 203 4.58 9.50 14.29
CA ASP A 203 5.59 9.46 15.35
C ASP A 203 7.01 9.22 14.82
N VAL A 204 7.15 8.60 13.64
CA VAL A 204 8.45 8.51 12.97
C VAL A 204 8.97 9.91 12.62
N ASN A 205 8.10 10.82 12.17
CA ASN A 205 8.49 12.22 11.96
C ASN A 205 8.85 12.91 13.28
N ASP A 206 7.99 12.77 14.28
CA ASP A 206 8.05 13.61 15.49
C ASP A 206 9.16 13.18 16.45
N LYS A 207 9.48 11.88 16.48
CA LYS A 207 10.33 11.28 17.51
C LYS A 207 11.62 10.66 16.96
N THR A 208 11.58 10.05 15.77
CA THR A 208 12.66 9.15 15.32
C THR A 208 13.16 9.39 13.89
N ALA A 209 12.83 10.51 13.25
CA ALA A 209 13.12 10.73 11.83
C ALA A 209 14.60 10.54 11.46
N LYS A 210 15.50 10.97 12.34
CA LYS A 210 16.96 10.82 12.15
C LYS A 210 17.49 9.40 12.34
N GLN A 211 16.63 8.48 12.79
CA GLN A 211 16.94 7.05 12.90
C GLN A 211 16.52 6.25 11.66
N THR A 212 15.68 6.81 10.78
CA THR A 212 15.29 6.18 9.52
C THR A 212 16.49 6.03 8.59
N TYR A 213 16.68 4.86 8.00
CA TYR A 213 17.68 4.63 6.95
C TYR A 213 17.10 3.77 5.83
N TYR A 214 17.77 3.81 4.70
CA TYR A 214 17.35 3.12 3.49
C TYR A 214 18.38 2.10 3.05
N ILE A 215 17.89 0.99 2.52
CA ILE A 215 18.66 -0.10 1.95
C ILE A 215 18.45 -0.02 0.44
N ARG A 216 19.53 0.01 -0.34
CA ARG A 216 19.45 0.29 -1.78
C ARG A 216 20.23 -0.74 -2.57
N PRO A 217 19.82 -1.02 -3.82
CA PRO A 217 20.64 -1.76 -4.76
C PRO A 217 22.03 -1.12 -4.86
N LYS A 218 23.07 -1.95 -4.94
CA LYS A 218 24.49 -1.56 -5.07
C LYS A 218 25.09 -0.79 -3.88
N SER A 219 24.46 0.28 -3.39
CA SER A 219 25.03 1.10 -2.31
C SER A 219 24.78 0.54 -0.90
N GLY A 220 23.93 -0.48 -0.77
CA GLY A 220 23.67 -1.16 0.50
C GLY A 220 22.94 -0.28 1.52
N VAL A 221 23.26 -0.48 2.80
CA VAL A 221 22.63 0.20 3.95
C VAL A 221 23.15 1.63 4.07
N GLY A 222 22.23 2.60 3.98
CA GLY A 222 22.53 4.02 4.18
C GLY A 222 22.72 4.40 5.64
N LYS A 223 23.32 5.57 5.88
CA LYS A 223 23.41 6.15 7.22
C LYS A 223 22.02 6.60 7.71
N PRO A 224 21.71 6.48 9.01
CA PRO A 224 20.50 7.06 9.60
C PRO A 224 20.34 8.55 9.25
N GLY A 225 19.12 8.94 8.88
CA GLY A 225 18.74 10.28 8.44
C GLY A 225 19.19 10.66 7.02
N ALA A 226 19.97 9.83 6.33
CA ALA A 226 20.46 10.13 4.98
C ALA A 226 19.46 9.67 3.91
N THR A 227 19.08 10.60 3.04
CA THR A 227 18.16 10.36 1.92
C THR A 227 18.85 10.58 0.58
N ILE A 228 18.53 9.76 -0.41
CA ILE A 228 18.89 9.94 -1.82
C ILE A 228 17.60 10.14 -2.61
N ASN A 229 17.52 11.27 -3.32
CA ASN A 229 16.36 11.65 -4.10
C ASN A 229 16.77 11.91 -5.54
N TRP A 230 15.89 11.49 -6.46
CA TRP A 230 15.98 11.93 -7.83
C TRP A 230 15.81 13.46 -7.94
N SER A 231 16.58 14.06 -8.83
CA SER A 231 16.40 15.42 -9.38
C SER A 231 17.09 15.47 -10.74
N ASP A 232 16.84 16.50 -11.56
CA ASP A 232 17.53 16.65 -12.85
C ASP A 232 19.06 16.65 -12.73
N LYS A 233 19.60 17.10 -11.58
CA LYS A 233 21.04 17.10 -11.29
C LYS A 233 21.57 15.77 -10.73
N ASN A 234 20.68 14.88 -10.32
CA ASN A 234 20.98 13.58 -9.74
C ASN A 234 20.14 12.50 -10.44
N ASP A 235 20.18 12.51 -11.77
CA ASP A 235 19.42 11.61 -12.62
C ASP A 235 20.25 10.36 -12.97
N THR A 236 20.46 9.50 -11.99
CA THR A 236 21.39 8.36 -12.08
C THR A 236 20.69 7.01 -11.85
N GLU A 237 21.38 5.91 -12.14
CA GLU A 237 20.91 4.55 -11.81
C GLU A 237 20.67 4.32 -10.31
N ALA A 238 21.22 5.16 -9.42
CA ALA A 238 20.93 5.10 -7.99
C ALA A 238 19.58 5.74 -7.61
N THR A 239 18.91 6.38 -8.57
CA THR A 239 17.67 7.16 -8.36
C THR A 239 16.57 6.84 -9.35
N ARG A 240 16.89 6.11 -10.43
CA ARG A 240 15.95 5.65 -11.44
C ARG A 240 15.89 4.13 -11.50
N ASP A 241 14.72 3.62 -11.83
CA ASP A 241 14.47 2.24 -12.26
C ASP A 241 15.04 1.19 -11.30
N LEU A 242 15.06 1.52 -10.00
CA LEU A 242 15.48 0.59 -8.97
C LEU A 242 14.44 -0.54 -8.89
N PRO A 243 14.86 -1.81 -9.00
CA PRO A 243 13.93 -2.95 -8.89
C PRO A 243 13.37 -3.08 -7.48
N TRP A 244 14.11 -2.58 -6.49
CA TRP A 244 13.69 -2.58 -5.10
C TRP A 244 14.33 -1.46 -4.30
N LYS A 245 13.72 -1.13 -3.16
CA LYS A 245 14.28 -0.27 -2.10
C LYS A 245 13.78 -0.74 -0.74
N GLY A 246 14.64 -0.72 0.27
CA GLY A 246 14.24 -0.94 1.67
C GLY A 246 14.19 0.37 2.45
N MET A 247 13.21 0.53 3.34
CA MET A 247 13.18 1.57 4.36
C MET A 247 13.11 0.92 5.73
N CYS A 248 14.10 1.16 6.59
CA CYS A 248 14.05 0.81 8.00
C CYS A 248 13.75 2.06 8.84
N PHE A 249 12.77 1.96 9.73
CA PHE A 249 12.36 3.04 10.64
C PHE A 249 12.14 2.50 12.05
N THR A 250 12.24 3.40 13.03
CA THR A 250 11.96 3.09 14.44
C THR A 250 10.63 3.70 14.84
N LEU A 251 9.72 2.91 15.39
CA LEU A 251 8.47 3.36 15.97
C LEU A 251 8.39 2.81 17.39
N ASP A 252 8.16 3.69 18.37
CA ASP A 252 8.33 3.40 19.80
C ASP A 252 9.72 2.83 20.11
N LYS A 253 9.77 1.54 20.48
CA LYS A 253 10.99 0.77 20.78
C LYS A 253 11.36 -0.24 19.70
N ASP A 254 10.50 -0.39 18.70
CA ASP A 254 10.59 -1.44 17.68
C ASP A 254 11.13 -0.87 16.37
N LYS A 255 11.91 -1.69 15.66
CA LYS A 255 12.32 -1.41 14.29
C LYS A 255 11.42 -2.13 13.31
N TYR A 256 11.18 -1.50 12.17
CA TYR A 256 10.44 -2.06 11.06
C TYR A 256 11.19 -1.84 9.77
N THR A 257 11.18 -2.84 8.89
CA THR A 257 11.70 -2.70 7.52
C THR A 257 10.58 -2.97 6.52
N VAL A 258 10.43 -2.06 5.56
CA VAL A 258 9.56 -2.21 4.40
C VAL A 258 10.45 -2.38 3.17
N ALA A 259 10.42 -3.55 2.56
CA ALA A 259 10.96 -3.79 1.23
C ALA A 259 9.89 -3.39 0.20
N TYR A 260 10.17 -2.38 -0.61
CA TYR A 260 9.38 -1.95 -1.76
C TYR A 260 9.95 -2.57 -3.01
N LEU A 261 9.15 -3.37 -3.73
CA LEU A 261 9.54 -4.08 -4.94
C LEU A 261 8.74 -3.54 -6.13
N ASP A 262 9.44 -3.16 -7.20
CA ASP A 262 8.89 -2.53 -8.40
C ASP A 262 8.93 -3.51 -9.57
N HIS A 263 7.76 -3.90 -10.09
CA HIS A 263 7.69 -4.86 -11.18
C HIS A 263 8.26 -4.25 -12.48
N PRO A 264 9.07 -4.98 -13.27
CA PRO A 264 9.73 -4.44 -14.47
C PRO A 264 8.76 -3.97 -15.56
N LYS A 265 7.50 -4.43 -15.53
CA LYS A 265 6.43 -3.96 -16.45
C LYS A 265 5.83 -2.61 -16.07
N ASN A 266 6.10 -2.07 -14.88
CA ASN A 266 5.63 -0.73 -14.52
C ASN A 266 6.28 0.32 -15.43
N PRO A 267 5.63 1.48 -15.67
CA PRO A 267 6.20 2.50 -16.55
C PRO A 267 7.57 2.99 -16.08
N LYS A 268 8.42 3.33 -17.05
CA LYS A 268 9.79 3.80 -16.86
C LYS A 268 10.02 5.10 -17.66
N PRO A 269 10.95 5.98 -17.23
CA PRO A 269 11.74 5.87 -16.01
C PRO A 269 10.91 6.10 -14.74
N ALA A 270 11.04 5.19 -13.78
CA ALA A 270 10.53 5.31 -12.43
C ALA A 270 11.58 5.98 -11.55
N ARG A 271 11.25 7.10 -10.92
CA ARG A 271 12.18 7.96 -10.17
C ARG A 271 11.84 7.91 -8.70
N PHE A 272 12.83 7.62 -7.87
CA PHE A 272 12.61 7.35 -6.44
C PHE A 272 12.82 8.58 -5.57
N SER A 273 12.08 8.62 -4.47
CA SER A 273 12.22 9.64 -3.44
C SER A 273 12.15 9.05 -2.04
N GLU A 274 13.01 9.57 -1.16
CA GLU A 274 13.20 9.11 0.22
C GLU A 274 13.04 10.27 1.19
N ARG A 275 12.38 10.04 2.32
CA ARG A 275 12.21 11.02 3.39
C ARG A 275 12.57 10.41 4.74
N ASP A 276 13.38 11.12 5.51
CA ASP A 276 13.79 10.72 6.86
C ASP A 276 12.60 10.55 7.81
N TYR A 277 11.52 11.30 7.59
CA TYR A 277 10.27 11.16 8.33
C TYR A 277 9.51 9.86 8.05
N GLY A 278 10.00 8.96 7.20
CA GLY A 278 9.39 7.66 6.91
C GLY A 278 8.41 7.70 5.73
N ARG A 279 8.81 8.25 4.59
CA ARG A 279 8.05 8.17 3.32
C ARG A 279 8.97 7.80 2.17
N PHE A 280 8.55 6.84 1.34
CA PHE A 280 9.28 6.48 0.14
C PHE A 280 8.43 5.72 -0.89
N GLY A 281 8.92 5.73 -2.13
CA GLY A 281 8.28 5.12 -3.28
C GLY A 281 8.88 5.67 -4.58
N SER A 282 8.28 5.31 -5.71
CA SER A 282 8.66 5.79 -7.03
C SER A 282 7.50 6.51 -7.73
N TYR A 283 7.84 7.43 -8.64
CA TYR A 283 6.90 8.00 -9.59
C TYR A 283 7.39 7.80 -11.01
N PHE A 284 6.47 7.80 -11.96
CA PHE A 284 6.73 7.73 -13.39
C PHE A 284 5.80 8.70 -14.12
N VAL A 285 6.03 8.88 -15.42
CA VAL A 285 5.10 9.58 -16.31
C VAL A 285 4.56 8.56 -17.28
N ALA A 286 3.25 8.57 -17.49
CA ALA A 286 2.59 7.64 -18.41
C ALA A 286 1.35 8.30 -19.03
N ASP A 287 1.07 7.93 -20.26
CA ASP A 287 -0.19 8.24 -20.93
C ASP A 287 -1.07 6.98 -20.94
N ALA A 288 -2.39 7.16 -20.92
CA ALA A 288 -3.36 6.08 -21.06
C ALA A 288 -4.55 6.56 -21.89
N THR A 289 -5.21 5.60 -22.55
CA THR A 289 -6.52 5.78 -23.21
C THR A 289 -7.49 4.71 -22.69
N PRO A 290 -8.79 4.78 -23.00
CA PRO A 290 -9.73 3.70 -22.64
C PRO A 290 -9.31 2.32 -23.19
N GLU A 291 -8.67 2.29 -24.35
CA GLU A 291 -8.20 1.06 -25.02
C GLU A 291 -6.82 0.60 -24.53
N GLU A 292 -6.00 1.51 -24.00
CA GLU A 292 -4.69 1.23 -23.42
C GLU A 292 -4.61 1.76 -21.96
N PRO A 293 -5.26 1.07 -20.99
CA PRO A 293 -5.21 1.45 -19.59
C PRO A 293 -3.80 1.35 -18.99
N LEU A 294 -3.51 2.21 -18.01
CA LEU A 294 -2.27 2.15 -17.26
C LEU A 294 -2.39 1.09 -16.16
N THR A 295 -1.57 0.04 -16.22
CA THR A 295 -1.47 -0.98 -15.16
C THR A 295 -0.14 -0.90 -14.42
N VAL A 296 -0.17 -1.01 -13.09
CA VAL A 296 1.02 -1.09 -12.24
C VAL A 296 0.92 -2.27 -11.26
N ASN A 297 2.07 -2.81 -10.88
CA ASN A 297 2.21 -3.91 -9.93
C ASN A 297 3.40 -3.65 -8.99
N TYR A 298 3.14 -3.68 -7.69
CA TYR A 298 4.15 -3.52 -6.65
C TYR A 298 3.96 -4.57 -5.58
N ARG A 299 5.03 -4.90 -4.86
CA ARG A 299 4.98 -5.71 -3.64
C ARG A 299 5.66 -4.98 -2.51
N LEU A 300 5.01 -4.94 -1.34
CA LEU A 300 5.64 -4.57 -0.09
C LEU A 300 5.84 -5.83 0.75
N LYS A 301 7.06 -6.07 1.24
CA LYS A 301 7.30 -7.04 2.31
C LYS A 301 7.70 -6.29 3.58
N ILE A 302 6.91 -6.47 4.64
CA ILE A 302 6.98 -5.68 5.85
C ILE A 302 7.35 -6.59 7.02
N ARG A 303 8.46 -6.24 7.69
CA ARG A 303 9.01 -6.99 8.81
C ARG A 303 9.07 -6.13 10.06
N LYS A 304 8.67 -6.68 11.20
CA LYS A 304 9.11 -6.20 12.51
C LYS A 304 10.56 -6.66 12.73
N GLY A 305 11.50 -5.76 12.47
CA GLY A 305 12.93 -6.01 12.50
C GLY A 305 13.65 -5.42 11.29
N GLU A 306 14.94 -5.75 11.18
CA GLU A 306 15.79 -5.32 10.07
C GLU A 306 15.79 -6.37 8.94
N MET A 307 16.04 -5.91 7.72
CA MET A 307 16.40 -6.76 6.57
C MET A 307 17.79 -6.38 6.05
N THR A 308 18.48 -7.30 5.40
CA THR A 308 19.74 -7.05 4.69
C THR A 308 19.51 -6.72 3.21
N PRO A 309 20.49 -6.11 2.50
CA PRO A 309 20.41 -5.93 1.06
C PRO A 309 20.18 -7.23 0.29
N GLU A 310 20.80 -8.33 0.72
CA GLU A 310 20.72 -9.63 0.07
C GLU A 310 19.33 -10.25 0.22
N GLU A 311 18.72 -10.13 1.41
CA GLU A 311 17.33 -10.55 1.63
C GLU A 311 16.38 -9.80 0.67
N ILE A 312 16.47 -8.47 0.60
CA ILE A 312 15.58 -7.68 -0.26
C ILE A 312 15.82 -7.96 -1.75
N ALA A 313 17.07 -8.16 -2.15
CA ALA A 313 17.39 -8.54 -3.53
C ALA A 313 16.75 -9.88 -3.91
N ALA A 314 16.82 -10.89 -3.03
CA ALA A 314 16.19 -12.19 -3.26
C ALA A 314 14.66 -12.08 -3.39
N LEU A 315 14.02 -11.27 -2.54
CA LEU A 315 12.58 -10.99 -2.62
C LEU A 315 12.20 -10.32 -3.96
N SER A 316 13.04 -9.39 -4.43
CA SER A 316 12.83 -8.75 -5.73
C SER A 316 12.96 -9.71 -6.90
N GLU A 317 13.88 -10.67 -6.84
CA GLU A 317 14.06 -11.71 -7.86
C GLU A 317 12.91 -12.71 -7.86
N GLU A 318 12.33 -13.01 -6.70
CA GLU A 318 11.14 -13.86 -6.56
C GLU A 318 9.90 -13.19 -7.15
N PHE A 319 9.69 -11.90 -6.85
CA PHE A 319 8.51 -11.15 -7.29
C PHE A 319 8.37 -11.05 -8.82
N VAL A 320 9.47 -11.14 -9.57
CA VAL A 320 9.45 -10.99 -11.04
C VAL A 320 9.40 -12.31 -11.80
N LYS A 321 9.37 -13.45 -11.10
CA LYS A 321 9.23 -14.79 -11.69
C LYS A 321 7.77 -15.10 -11.98
#